data_AF-A0A397EEC7-F1
#
_entry.id   AF-A0A397EEC7-F1
#
_cell.length_a   1.000
_cell.length_b   1.000
_cell.length_c   1.000
_cell.angle_alpha   90.00
_cell.angle_beta   90.00
_cell.angle_gamma   90.00
#
_symmetry.space_group_name_H-M   'P 1'
#
loop_
_entity.id
_entity.type
_entity.pdbx_description
1 polymer ?
#
loop_
_entity_poly.entity_id
_entity_poly.type
_entity_poly.pdbx_seq_one_letter_code
_entity_poly.pdbx_strand_id
1 'polypeptide(L)'
;MYTGGSVYPLFQQCPDYQSQCTISQRGGDCYVLSYDRHDHLVEVTRVTLVSQIDLTVAHRPFRINQLTTNAAVGRFVVAKKSDAIRAATLHRGCSNSPWVS
;
A
#
# COMPACT_ATOMS: atom_id res chain seq x y z
N MET A 1 3.90 -13.48 -11.29
CA MET A 1 4.62 -12.45 -10.51
C MET A 1 3.80 -12.10 -9.28
N TYR A 2 4.41 -11.85 -8.11
CA TYR A 2 3.70 -11.40 -6.91
C TYR A 2 4.00 -9.92 -6.68
N THR A 3 2.96 -9.09 -6.66
CA THR A 3 3.08 -7.64 -6.53
C THR A 3 2.23 -7.11 -5.37
N GLY A 4 2.54 -5.89 -4.92
CA GLY A 4 1.83 -5.20 -3.85
C GLY A 4 2.34 -5.48 -2.43
N GLY A 5 1.58 -5.03 -1.42
CA GLY A 5 1.98 -5.12 -0.01
C GLY A 5 3.11 -4.14 0.36
N SER A 6 3.33 -3.13 -0.48
CA SER A 6 4.33 -2.07 -0.31
C SER A 6 4.15 -1.25 0.98
N VAL A 7 2.96 -1.31 1.59
CA VAL A 7 2.63 -0.69 2.87
C VAL A 7 3.28 -1.39 4.07
N TYR A 8 3.58 -2.69 4.00
CA TYR A 8 4.09 -3.43 5.16
C TYR A 8 5.50 -3.00 5.62
N PRO A 9 6.45 -2.72 4.72
CA PRO A 9 7.72 -2.10 5.09
C PRO A 9 7.56 -0.76 5.82
N LEU A 10 6.52 0.03 5.49
CA LEU A 10 6.22 1.28 6.21
C LEU A 10 5.85 0.95 7.66
N PHE A 11 4.90 0.04 7.88
CA PHE A 11 4.46 -0.33 9.23
C PHE A 11 5.59 -0.95 10.07
N GLN A 12 6.51 -1.68 9.44
CA GLN A 12 7.67 -2.24 10.15
C GLN A 12 8.66 -1.17 10.61
N GLN A 13 8.93 -0.14 9.80
CA GLN A 13 9.90 0.91 10.14
C GLN A 13 9.29 2.10 10.87
N CYS A 14 8.00 2.35 10.66
CA CYS A 14 7.25 3.49 11.15
C CYS A 14 5.84 3.02 11.56
N PRO A 15 5.73 2.25 12.65
CA PRO A 15 4.47 1.62 13.08
C PRO A 15 3.36 2.63 13.39
N ASP A 16 3.73 3.87 13.69
CA ASP A 16 2.82 4.99 13.87
C ASP A 16 1.88 5.22 12.67
N TYR A 17 2.32 4.89 11.45
CA TYR A 17 1.48 4.97 10.25
C TYR A 17 0.42 3.88 10.15
N GLN A 18 0.40 2.91 11.07
CA GLN A 18 -0.60 1.85 11.08
C GLN A 18 -1.77 2.26 11.98
N SER A 19 -2.97 2.40 11.42
CA SER A 19 -4.16 2.91 12.14
C SER A 19 -4.57 2.11 13.38
N GLN A 20 -4.11 0.86 13.48
CA GLN A 20 -4.26 -0.01 14.64
C GLN A 20 -2.99 -0.89 14.72
N CYS A 21 -1.93 -0.36 15.32
CA CYS A 21 -0.60 -0.99 15.36
C CYS A 21 -0.53 -2.27 16.22
N THR A 22 -1.54 -2.54 17.05
CA THR A 22 -1.61 -3.74 17.90
C THR A 22 -2.18 -4.97 17.19
N ILE A 23 -2.80 -4.81 16.02
CA ILE A 23 -3.38 -5.92 15.26
C ILE A 23 -2.66 -6.10 13.92
N SER A 24 -2.49 -7.36 13.50
CA SER A 24 -2.02 -7.65 12.14
C SER A 24 -3.13 -7.35 11.15
N GLN A 25 -2.98 -6.29 10.37
CA GLN A 25 -3.99 -5.87 9.39
C GLN A 25 -3.95 -6.67 8.08
N ARG A 26 -3.05 -7.67 8.00
CA ARG A 26 -2.88 -8.59 6.86
C ARG A 26 -4.12 -9.39 6.51
N GLY A 27 -4.99 -9.63 7.50
CA GLY A 27 -6.28 -10.31 7.27
C GLY A 27 -7.30 -9.47 6.50
N GLY A 28 -7.11 -8.15 6.40
CA GLY A 28 -7.96 -7.24 5.63
C GLY A 28 -7.51 -7.04 4.18
N ASP A 29 -6.49 -7.76 3.73
CA ASP A 29 -6.02 -7.65 2.35
C ASP A 29 -6.89 -8.46 1.40
N CYS A 30 -6.99 -7.97 0.18
CA CYS A 30 -7.52 -8.74 -0.93
C CYS A 30 -6.41 -9.12 -1.91
N TYR A 31 -6.65 -10.17 -2.69
CA TYR A 31 -5.73 -10.65 -3.71
C TYR A 31 -6.44 -10.62 -5.05
N VAL A 32 -5.84 -9.93 -6.02
CA VAL A 32 -6.30 -9.92 -7.41
C VAL A 32 -5.42 -10.90 -8.18
N LEU A 33 -6.04 -11.92 -8.76
CA LEU A 33 -5.37 -12.94 -9.55
C LEU A 33 -5.64 -12.64 -11.02
N SER A 34 -4.59 -12.33 -11.76
CA SER A 34 -4.66 -12.04 -13.20
C SER A 34 -4.28 -13.30 -13.97
N TYR A 35 -5.15 -13.69 -14.91
CA TYR A 35 -4.94 -14.83 -15.79
C TYR A 35 -4.76 -14.35 -17.23
N ASP A 36 -3.96 -15.07 -18.01
CA ASP A 36 -3.87 -14.83 -19.44
C ASP A 36 -5.05 -15.48 -20.20
N ARG A 37 -5.07 -15.30 -21.51
CA ARG A 37 -6.11 -15.87 -22.39
C ARG A 37 -6.15 -17.41 -22.44
N HIS A 38 -5.15 -18.09 -21.88
CA HIS A 38 -5.06 -19.55 -21.80
C HIS A 38 -5.32 -20.07 -20.38
N ASP A 39 -5.89 -19.23 -19.50
CA ASP A 39 -6.18 -19.54 -18.10
C ASP A 39 -4.93 -19.82 -17.25
N HIS A 40 -3.78 -19.28 -17.65
CA HIS A 40 -2.57 -19.35 -16.83
C HIS A 40 -2.47 -18.13 -15.91
N LEU A 41 -2.21 -18.38 -14.62
CA LEU A 41 -1.97 -17.32 -13.63
C LEU A 41 -0.68 -16.55 -13.94
N VAL A 42 -0.79 -15.28 -14.32
CA VAL A 42 0.35 -14.42 -14.67
C VAL A 42 0.78 -13.51 -13.53
N GLU A 43 -0.17 -13.02 -12.73
CA GLU A 43 0.10 -12.08 -11.64
C GLU A 43 -0.84 -12.30 -10.46
N VAL A 44 -0.30 -12.17 -9.25
CA VAL A 44 -1.07 -12.07 -8.00
C VAL A 44 -0.71 -10.74 -7.36
N THR A 45 -1.66 -9.81 -7.35
CA THR A 45 -1.50 -8.51 -6.71
C THR A 45 -2.19 -8.51 -5.36
N ARG A 46 -1.42 -8.29 -4.30
CA ARG A 46 -1.95 -8.04 -2.96
C ARG A 46 -2.36 -6.58 -2.84
N VAL A 47 -3.62 -6.34 -2.55
CA VAL A 47 -4.16 -5.00 -2.28
C VAL A 47 -4.55 -4.87 -0.82
N THR A 48 -4.25 -3.71 -0.24
CA THR A 48 -4.51 -3.36 1.15
C THR A 48 -5.45 -2.16 1.21
N LEU A 49 -6.28 -2.08 2.25
CA LEU A 49 -7.16 -0.93 2.45
C LEU A 49 -6.36 0.33 2.80
N VAL A 50 -6.66 1.46 2.16
CA VAL A 50 -6.00 2.75 2.43
C VAL A 50 -6.24 3.21 3.88
N SER A 51 -7.37 2.84 4.48
CA SER A 51 -7.69 3.15 5.89
C SER A 51 -6.74 2.50 6.90
N GLN A 52 -5.90 1.57 6.45
CA GLN A 52 -4.82 1.01 7.25
C GLN A 52 -3.64 1.97 7.43
N ILE A 53 -3.50 2.94 6.51
CA ILE A 53 -2.48 3.99 6.57
C ILE A 53 -3.06 5.18 7.34
N ASP A 54 -2.66 5.34 8.59
CA ASP A 54 -2.99 6.52 9.38
C ASP A 54 -2.21 7.72 8.87
N LEU A 55 -2.91 8.67 8.27
CA LEU A 55 -2.33 9.89 7.74
C LEU A 55 -2.47 11.08 8.71
N THR A 56 -2.97 10.84 9.91
CA THR A 56 -3.26 11.84 10.96
C THR A 56 -2.19 11.88 12.06
N VAL A 57 -1.32 10.88 12.12
CA VAL A 57 -0.27 10.73 13.15
C VAL A 57 0.50 12.04 13.39
N ALA A 58 0.69 12.38 14.66
CA ALA A 58 1.40 13.59 15.08
C ALA A 58 2.92 13.49 14.87
N HIS A 59 3.51 12.32 15.14
CA HIS A 59 4.94 12.07 14.91
C HIS A 59 5.13 11.47 13.52
N ARG A 60 5.62 12.29 12.58
CA ARG A 60 5.87 11.86 11.20
C ARG A 60 7.37 11.89 10.92
N PRO A 61 8.04 10.73 10.80
CA PRO A 61 9.46 10.70 10.44
C PRO A 61 9.70 11.31 9.03
N PHE A 62 8.68 11.28 8.17
CA PHE A 62 8.65 11.97 6.86
C PHE A 62 7.19 12.18 6.43
N ARG A 63 6.91 13.13 5.53
CA ARG A 63 5.55 13.32 5.00
C ARG A 63 5.22 12.29 3.93
N ILE A 64 4.04 11.69 4.00
CA ILE A 64 3.46 10.89 2.90
C ILE A 64 2.75 11.83 1.94
N ASN A 65 3.28 11.95 0.72
CA ASN A 65 2.64 12.74 -0.33
C ASN A 65 1.43 11.99 -0.89
N GLN A 66 0.41 12.73 -1.34
CA GLN A 66 -0.79 12.13 -1.93
C GLN A 66 -0.99 12.64 -3.34
N LEU A 67 -1.21 11.71 -4.27
CA LEU A 67 -1.49 11.97 -5.68
C LEU A 67 -2.71 11.16 -6.09
N THR A 68 -3.42 11.59 -7.12
CA THR A 68 -4.50 10.80 -7.74
C THR A 68 -3.98 10.09 -8.99
N THR A 69 -4.49 8.90 -9.26
CA THR A 69 -4.22 8.16 -10.50
C THR A 69 -5.52 7.79 -11.21
N ASN A 70 -5.42 7.50 -12.50
CA ASN A 70 -6.53 6.98 -13.31
C ASN A 70 -6.70 5.46 -13.17
N ALA A 71 -5.79 4.78 -12.46
CA ALA A 71 -5.90 3.35 -12.19
C ALA A 71 -7.04 3.03 -11.21
N ALA A 72 -7.68 1.88 -11.40
CA ALA A 72 -8.81 1.41 -10.56
C ALA A 72 -8.42 1.21 -9.08
N VAL A 73 -7.18 0.82 -8.83
CA VAL A 73 -6.59 0.75 -7.48
C VAL A 73 -5.48 1.77 -7.36
N GLY A 74 -5.28 2.24 -6.14
CA GLY A 74 -4.13 3.05 -5.80
C GLY A 74 -2.83 2.25 -5.74
N ARG A 75 -1.75 2.96 -5.45
CA ARG A 75 -0.44 2.37 -5.22
C ARG A 75 0.27 3.10 -4.10
N PHE A 76 0.91 2.36 -3.22
CA PHE A 76 1.81 2.95 -2.23
C PHE A 76 3.26 2.79 -2.69
N VAL A 77 3.94 3.91 -2.91
CA VAL A 77 5.31 3.94 -3.42
C VAL A 77 6.23 4.43 -2.32
N VAL A 78 7.27 3.64 -2.06
CA VAL A 78 8.22 3.90 -0.98
C VAL A 78 9.59 4.13 -1.59
N ALA A 79 10.19 5.28 -1.29
CA ALA A 79 11.58 5.59 -1.65
C ALA A 79 12.49 5.24 -0.48
N LYS A 80 13.44 4.32 -0.71
CA LYS A 80 14.41 3.87 0.30
C LYS A 80 15.80 4.40 0.01
N LYS A 81 16.58 4.64 1.07
CA LYS A 81 18.03 4.87 1.01
C LYS A 81 18.70 4.01 2.08
N SER A 82 19.56 3.08 1.69
CA SER A 82 20.23 2.14 2.61
C SER A 82 19.23 1.48 3.56
N ASP A 83 18.20 0.84 2.98
CA ASP A 83 17.06 0.18 3.62
C ASP A 83 16.08 1.05 4.43
N ALA A 84 16.47 2.24 4.85
CA ALA A 84 15.59 3.18 5.53
C ALA A 84 14.62 3.86 4.54
N ILE A 85 13.34 3.93 4.90
CA ILE A 85 12.35 4.71 4.16
C ILE A 85 12.65 6.20 4.35
N ARG A 86 12.82 6.91 3.24
CA ARG A 86 13.10 8.36 3.21
C ARG A 86 11.92 9.20 2.78
N ALA A 87 11.08 8.64 1.92
CA ALA A 87 9.85 9.27 1.47
C ALA A 87 8.85 8.20 1.08
N ALA A 88 7.56 8.54 1.11
CA ALA A 88 6.54 7.72 0.52
C ALA A 88 5.48 8.58 -0.17
N THR A 89 4.86 7.99 -1.18
CA THR A 89 3.77 8.59 -1.95
C THR A 89 2.62 7.62 -2.03
N LEU A 90 1.47 8.05 -1.56
CA LEU A 90 0.19 7.36 -1.72
C LEU A 90 -0.48 7.88 -3.00
N HIS A 91 -0.51 7.05 -4.04
CA HIS A 91 -1.33 7.27 -5.21
C HIS A 91 -2.72 6.72 -4.93
N ARG A 92 -3.74 7.59 -4.76
CA ARG A 92 -5.13 7.18 -4.61
C ARG A 92 -5.69 6.71 -5.93
N GLY A 93 -6.36 5.56 -5.91
CA GLY A 93 -7.05 5.03 -7.07
C GLY A 93 -8.17 5.95 -7.54
N CYS A 94 -8.59 5.79 -8.79
CA CYS A 94 -9.67 6.55 -9.36
C CYS A 94 -10.96 6.36 -8.54
N SER A 95 -11.83 7.38 -8.56
CA SER A 95 -13.08 7.39 -7.78
C SER A 95 -12.90 7.12 -6.28
N ASN A 96 -11.76 7.52 -5.70
CA ASN A 96 -11.41 7.27 -4.30
C ASN A 96 -11.44 5.77 -3.91
N SER A 97 -11.02 4.89 -4.83
CA SER A 97 -10.89 3.47 -4.55
C SER A 97 -10.15 3.23 -3.22
N PRO A 98 -10.72 2.39 -2.33
CA PRO A 98 -10.15 2.17 -1.00
C PRO A 98 -8.94 1.23 -1.04
N TRP A 99 -8.59 0.68 -2.20
CA TRP A 99 -7.56 -0.33 -2.36
C TRP A 99 -6.26 0.27 -2.88
N VAL A 100 -5.13 -0.15 -2.30
CA VAL A 100 -3.78 0.16 -2.78
C VAL A 100 -2.95 -1.10 -2.92
N SER A 101 -2.14 -1.16 -3.98
CA SER A 101 -1.06 -2.15 -4.12
C SER A 101 0.26 -1.65 -3.53
#